data_AF-A0A2A2R2B3-F1
#
_entry.id   AF-A0A2A2R2B3-F1
#
_cell.length_a   1.000
_cell.length_b   1.000
_cell.length_c   1.000
_cell.angle_alpha   90.00
_cell.angle_beta   90.00
_cell.angle_gamma   90.00
#
_symmetry.space_group_name_H-M   'P 1'
#
loop_
_entity.id
_entity.type
_entity.pdbx_description
1 polymer ?
#
loop_
_entity_poly.entity_id
_entity_poly.type
_entity_poly.pdbx_seq_one_letter_code
_entity_poly.pdbx_strand_id
1 'polypeptide(L)'
;MLAVLFTGSFSLSPTLHAASKYTMPDLDQEENTCFPAAASNIIYWFGENGYPNLLPALVTGENRHRRLFTKLLVHCNVSYRLGTKFEVMTTGLKNFFKEQGYNDVKVSYRGFGGAVFTGPEWFEKNGQDNVGFILCIDYVKKTGEREYSAAESLGHCISLLTYSDNVAVILDPAHTADERGRYTFRFQPVRNVRLTDSNGTYPLPLVYELPGAPLGFRPAEAAILTGAICIEMPPLAISPIPPQAVGQKP
;
A
#
# COMPACT_ATOMS: atom_id res chain seq x y z
N MET A 1 43.36 -32.19 17.02
CA MET A 1 42.83 -30.83 17.20
C MET A 1 43.09 -30.08 15.89
N LEU A 2 42.12 -30.01 14.99
CA LEU A 2 42.25 -29.40 13.67
C LEU A 2 41.09 -28.40 13.53
N ALA A 3 41.41 -27.11 13.51
CA ALA A 3 40.43 -26.04 13.35
C ALA A 3 40.20 -25.80 11.84
N VAL A 4 38.96 -26.04 11.39
CA VAL A 4 38.51 -25.69 10.04
C VAL A 4 38.04 -24.24 10.07
N LEU A 5 38.82 -23.35 9.47
CA LEU A 5 38.43 -21.95 9.21
C LEU A 5 37.54 -21.91 7.97
N PHE A 6 36.23 -21.74 8.17
CA PHE A 6 35.30 -21.36 7.10
C PHE A 6 35.53 -19.88 6.76
N THR A 7 36.17 -19.62 5.62
CA THR A 7 36.17 -18.30 4.97
C THR A 7 35.08 -18.27 3.91
N GLY A 8 33.83 -18.22 4.36
CA GLY A 8 32.68 -17.90 3.52
C GLY A 8 32.35 -16.42 3.67
N SER A 9 32.89 -15.58 2.79
CA SER A 9 32.45 -14.19 2.64
C SER A 9 31.03 -14.19 2.07
N PHE A 10 30.03 -14.10 2.95
CA PHE A 10 28.68 -13.72 2.58
C PHE A 10 28.73 -12.28 2.07
N SER A 11 28.61 -12.12 0.75
CA SER A 11 28.29 -10.82 0.15
C SER A 11 26.84 -10.49 0.53
N LEU A 12 26.67 -9.76 1.62
CA LEU A 12 25.50 -8.91 1.79
C LEU A 12 25.63 -7.80 0.77
N SER A 13 25.16 -8.03 -0.46
CA SER A 13 24.76 -6.93 -1.33
C SER A 13 23.55 -6.29 -0.65
N PRO A 14 23.64 -5.06 -0.12
CA PRO A 14 22.53 -4.50 0.60
C PRO A 14 21.45 -4.13 -0.41
N THR A 15 20.29 -4.72 -0.18
CA THR A 15 18.94 -4.33 -0.59
C THR A 15 18.64 -2.86 -0.23
N LEU A 16 19.36 -1.92 -0.84
CA LEU A 16 19.20 -0.49 -0.57
C LEU A 16 17.88 0.08 -1.12
N HIS A 17 17.20 -0.62 -2.04
CA HIS A 17 15.92 -0.17 -2.61
C HIS A 17 14.69 -0.52 -1.75
N ALA A 18 14.75 -1.55 -0.90
CA ALA A 18 13.62 -1.93 -0.04
C ALA A 18 13.41 -0.99 1.15
N ALA A 19 14.38 -0.12 1.44
CA ALA A 19 14.37 0.81 2.58
C ALA A 19 13.62 2.14 2.28
N SER A 20 13.32 2.47 1.02
CA SER A 20 13.00 3.85 0.63
C SER A 20 11.67 4.39 1.19
N LYS A 21 10.69 3.52 1.44
CA LYS A 21 9.35 3.90 1.95
C LYS A 21 9.21 3.82 3.48
N TYR A 22 10.22 3.36 4.23
CA TYR A 22 10.16 3.33 5.70
C TYR A 22 10.07 4.73 6.33
N THR A 23 10.36 5.80 5.60
CA THR A 23 10.22 7.18 6.07
C THR A 23 8.88 7.80 5.68
N MET A 24 7.97 7.03 5.07
CA MET A 24 6.65 7.51 4.68
C MET A 24 5.94 8.12 5.91
N PRO A 25 5.44 9.36 5.78
CA PRO A 25 4.71 9.99 6.87
C PRO A 25 3.39 9.25 7.09
N ASP A 26 2.92 9.34 8.32
CA ASP A 26 1.73 8.66 8.79
C ASP A 26 0.68 9.71 9.12
N LEU A 27 -0.34 9.83 8.27
CA LEU A 27 -1.57 10.47 8.65
C LEU A 27 -2.47 9.40 9.24
N ASP A 28 -2.63 9.47 10.56
CA ASP A 28 -3.71 8.79 11.26
C ASP A 28 -5.05 9.09 10.57
N GLN A 29 -5.96 8.11 10.55
CA GLN A 29 -7.24 8.25 9.88
C GLN A 29 -8.27 8.94 10.80
N GLU A 30 -9.16 9.70 10.18
CA GLU A 30 -10.47 9.98 10.76
C GLU A 30 -11.44 8.81 10.49
N GLU A 31 -12.59 8.78 11.17
CA GLU A 31 -13.61 7.74 10.98
C GLU A 31 -13.99 7.57 9.50
N ASN A 32 -13.90 6.34 8.99
CA ASN A 32 -14.20 5.98 7.59
C ASN A 32 -13.32 6.67 6.52
N THR A 33 -12.08 7.04 6.85
CA THR A 33 -11.15 7.69 5.91
C THR A 33 -9.88 6.88 5.58
N CYS A 34 -9.91 5.56 5.81
CA CYS A 34 -8.77 4.67 5.59
C CYS A 34 -8.16 4.77 4.19
N PHE A 35 -9.00 4.82 3.15
CA PHE A 35 -8.53 4.91 1.76
C PHE A 35 -7.78 6.23 1.46
N PRO A 36 -8.36 7.42 1.68
CA PRO A 36 -7.65 8.67 1.41
C PRO A 36 -6.42 8.83 2.31
N ALA A 37 -6.44 8.32 3.54
CA ALA A 37 -5.25 8.28 4.41
C ALA A 37 -4.14 7.43 3.77
N ALA A 38 -4.41 6.16 3.44
CA ALA A 38 -3.43 5.27 2.81
C ALA A 38 -2.93 5.81 1.45
N ALA A 39 -3.83 6.34 0.62
CA ALA A 39 -3.46 6.99 -0.63
C ALA A 39 -2.57 8.21 -0.41
N SER A 40 -2.87 9.04 0.60
CA SER A 40 -2.07 10.22 0.91
C SER A 40 -0.65 9.85 1.34
N ASN A 41 -0.47 8.77 2.11
CA ASN A 41 0.85 8.32 2.56
C ASN A 41 1.73 7.95 1.34
N ILE A 42 1.18 7.17 0.40
CA ILE A 42 1.86 6.79 -0.84
C ILE A 42 2.17 8.01 -1.73
N ILE A 43 1.18 8.89 -1.94
CA ILE A 43 1.33 10.07 -2.81
C ILE A 43 2.30 11.09 -2.21
N TYR A 44 2.28 11.27 -0.89
CA TYR A 44 3.24 12.13 -0.22
C TYR A 44 4.66 11.64 -0.44
N TRP A 45 4.87 10.33 -0.30
CA TRP A 45 6.18 9.73 -0.55
C TRP A 45 6.66 9.97 -2.00
N PHE A 46 5.80 9.80 -3.02
CA PHE A 46 6.16 10.20 -4.39
C PHE A 46 6.53 11.69 -4.47
N GLY A 47 5.75 12.54 -3.83
CA GLY A 47 5.99 13.98 -3.80
C GLY A 47 7.38 14.37 -3.31
N GLU A 48 7.84 13.74 -2.23
CA GLU A 48 9.18 13.95 -1.66
C GLU A 48 10.29 13.27 -2.49
N ASN A 49 9.93 12.32 -3.36
CA ASN A 49 10.86 11.53 -4.17
C ASN A 49 10.72 11.79 -5.67
N GLY A 50 10.74 13.07 -6.06
CA GLY A 50 10.90 13.48 -7.46
C GLY A 50 9.62 13.83 -8.21
N TYR A 51 8.45 13.81 -7.56
CA TYR A 51 7.18 14.24 -8.14
C TYR A 51 6.63 15.51 -7.45
N PRO A 52 7.35 16.65 -7.50
CA PRO A 52 7.08 17.81 -6.65
C PRO A 52 5.68 18.41 -6.81
N ASN A 53 5.08 18.32 -8.00
CA ASN A 53 3.71 18.83 -8.25
C ASN A 53 2.63 18.09 -7.44
N LEU A 54 2.93 16.93 -6.84
CA LEU A 54 2.00 16.23 -5.96
C LEU A 54 1.81 16.94 -4.62
N LEU A 55 2.77 17.79 -4.24
CA LEU A 55 2.80 18.46 -2.95
C LEU A 55 2.53 19.96 -3.10
N PRO A 56 1.64 20.55 -2.28
CA PRO A 56 1.43 21.99 -2.27
C PRO A 56 2.73 22.76 -1.96
N ALA A 57 3.22 23.56 -2.92
CA ALA A 57 4.50 24.27 -2.83
C ALA A 57 4.60 25.27 -1.65
N LEU A 58 3.47 25.85 -1.22
CA LEU A 58 3.42 26.91 -0.19
C LEU A 58 3.21 26.40 1.24
N VAL A 59 3.15 25.08 1.45
CA VAL A 59 2.85 24.48 2.75
C VAL A 59 3.95 23.48 3.07
N THR A 60 4.42 23.41 4.31
CA THR A 60 5.48 22.49 4.73
C THR A 60 4.98 21.54 5.83
N GLY A 61 5.68 20.43 6.03
CA GLY A 61 5.44 19.49 7.14
C GLY A 61 4.04 18.85 7.15
N GLU A 62 3.49 18.64 8.34
CA GLU A 62 2.19 17.98 8.58
C GLU A 62 1.03 18.68 7.87
N ASN A 63 1.05 20.02 7.82
CA ASN A 63 0.02 20.82 7.13
C ASN A 63 -0.03 20.53 5.61
N ARG A 64 1.11 20.16 5.01
CA ARG A 64 1.19 19.78 3.60
C ARG A 64 0.51 18.44 3.38
N HIS A 65 0.76 17.48 4.26
CA HIS A 65 0.17 16.14 4.20
C HIS A 65 -1.34 16.19 4.43
N ARG A 66 -1.81 16.93 5.45
CA ARG A 66 -3.25 17.09 5.74
C ARG A 66 -4.01 17.74 4.57
N ARG A 67 -3.41 18.71 3.87
CA ARG A 67 -4.03 19.29 2.65
C ARG A 67 -4.14 18.29 1.50
N LEU A 68 -3.12 17.45 1.30
CA LEU A 68 -3.17 16.36 0.33
C LEU A 68 -4.32 15.40 0.66
N PHE A 69 -4.43 14.98 1.92
CA PHE A 69 -5.53 14.14 2.40
C PHE A 69 -6.91 14.76 2.14
N THR A 70 -7.12 16.04 2.48
CA THR A 70 -8.39 16.74 2.21
C THR A 70 -8.71 16.81 0.72
N LYS A 71 -7.72 17.01 -0.16
CA LYS A 71 -7.94 16.94 -1.61
C LYS A 71 -8.38 15.54 -2.05
N LEU A 72 -7.73 14.49 -1.55
CA LEU A 72 -8.05 13.11 -1.91
C LEU A 72 -9.45 12.69 -1.44
N LEU A 73 -9.89 13.18 -0.27
CA LEU A 73 -11.28 13.01 0.19
C LEU A 73 -12.30 13.50 -0.84
N VAL A 74 -12.07 14.70 -1.41
CA VAL A 74 -12.94 15.27 -2.43
C VAL A 74 -12.88 14.47 -3.73
N HIS A 75 -11.68 14.16 -4.23
CA HIS A 75 -11.52 13.45 -5.51
C HIS A 75 -12.07 12.03 -5.49
N CYS A 76 -11.90 11.33 -4.37
CA CYS A 76 -12.29 9.93 -4.26
C CYS A 76 -13.74 9.77 -3.78
N ASN A 77 -14.46 10.88 -3.57
CA ASN A 77 -15.87 10.92 -3.15
C ASN A 77 -16.18 9.89 -2.05
N VAL A 78 -15.28 9.79 -1.07
CA VAL A 78 -15.38 8.81 0.02
C VAL A 78 -16.45 9.33 0.97
N SER A 79 -17.71 8.99 0.69
CA SER A 79 -18.81 9.33 1.58
C SER A 79 -18.66 8.53 2.87
N TYR A 80 -18.65 9.22 4.00
CA TYR A 80 -18.50 8.69 5.37
C TYR A 80 -19.48 7.56 5.77
N ARG A 81 -20.43 7.18 4.90
CA ARG A 81 -21.51 6.23 5.21
C ARG A 81 -21.51 4.95 4.40
N LEU A 82 -20.73 4.84 3.33
CA LEU A 82 -20.78 3.67 2.44
C LEU A 82 -19.37 3.30 1.97
N GLY A 83 -18.99 2.03 2.16
CA GLY A 83 -17.77 1.46 1.62
C GLY A 83 -17.60 1.85 0.14
N THR A 84 -16.53 2.58 -0.16
CA THR A 84 -16.34 3.17 -1.48
C THR A 84 -15.96 2.10 -2.49
N LYS A 85 -16.67 2.05 -3.62
CA LYS A 85 -16.38 1.11 -4.71
C LYS A 85 -15.00 1.38 -5.32
N PHE A 86 -14.29 0.32 -5.74
CA PHE A 86 -12.93 0.45 -6.27
C PHE A 86 -12.85 1.32 -7.54
N GLU A 87 -13.91 1.38 -8.35
CA GLU A 87 -13.97 2.24 -9.53
C GLU A 87 -13.94 3.72 -9.16
N VAL A 88 -14.63 4.09 -8.07
CA VAL A 88 -14.65 5.46 -7.55
C VAL A 88 -13.26 5.82 -7.00
N MET A 89 -12.66 4.91 -6.22
CA MET A 89 -11.29 5.07 -5.69
C MET A 89 -10.26 5.28 -6.80
N THR A 90 -10.23 4.38 -7.79
CA THR A 90 -9.26 4.43 -8.88
C THR A 90 -9.50 5.60 -9.85
N THR A 91 -10.75 5.97 -10.11
CA THR A 91 -11.07 7.15 -10.93
C THR A 91 -10.71 8.45 -10.20
N GLY A 92 -10.98 8.54 -8.90
CA GLY A 92 -10.60 9.68 -8.07
C GLY A 92 -9.10 9.92 -8.08
N LEU A 93 -8.30 8.86 -7.91
CA LEU A 93 -6.84 8.95 -8.02
C LEU A 93 -6.38 9.43 -9.39
N LYS A 94 -6.93 8.87 -10.48
CA LYS A 94 -6.59 9.30 -11.85
C LYS A 94 -6.88 10.79 -12.07
N ASN A 95 -8.04 11.26 -11.60
CA ASN A 95 -8.42 12.67 -11.71
C ASN A 95 -7.49 13.57 -10.90
N PHE A 96 -7.13 13.16 -9.68
CA PHE A 96 -6.15 13.86 -8.86
C PHE A 96 -4.79 13.99 -9.58
N PHE A 97 -4.24 12.90 -10.09
CA PHE A 97 -2.94 12.92 -10.79
C PHE A 97 -2.98 13.80 -12.04
N LYS A 98 -4.08 13.74 -12.81
CA LYS A 98 -4.31 14.60 -13.97
C LYS A 98 -4.33 16.08 -13.59
N GLU A 99 -4.98 16.45 -12.49
CA GLU A 99 -4.97 17.83 -11.97
C GLU A 99 -3.56 18.29 -11.59
N GLN A 100 -2.72 17.40 -11.07
CA GLN A 100 -1.32 17.70 -10.74
C GLN A 100 -0.38 17.66 -11.96
N GLY A 101 -0.91 17.48 -13.17
CA GLY A 101 -0.15 17.47 -14.42
C GLY A 101 0.48 16.12 -14.79
N TYR A 102 0.19 15.04 -14.07
CA TYR A 102 0.70 13.69 -14.36
C TYR A 102 -0.35 12.87 -15.14
N ASN A 103 -0.36 13.03 -16.46
CA ASN A 103 -1.35 12.39 -17.33
C ASN A 103 -1.10 10.90 -17.59
N ASP A 104 0.15 10.44 -17.46
CA ASP A 104 0.57 9.07 -17.80
C ASP A 104 0.63 8.12 -16.59
N VAL A 105 0.05 8.51 -15.46
CA VAL A 105 -0.01 7.67 -14.25
C VAL A 105 -0.94 6.50 -14.50
N LYS A 106 -0.46 5.28 -14.25
CA LYS A 106 -1.30 4.08 -14.30
C LYS A 106 -1.83 3.79 -12.91
N VAL A 107 -3.15 3.84 -12.77
CA VAL A 107 -3.85 3.37 -11.56
C VAL A 107 -4.63 2.12 -11.93
N SER A 108 -4.26 0.99 -11.33
CA SER A 108 -4.87 -0.32 -11.60
C SER A 108 -5.35 -0.98 -10.32
N TYR A 109 -6.45 -1.71 -10.40
CA TYR A 109 -6.99 -2.51 -9.29
C TYR A 109 -7.00 -3.98 -9.67
N ARG A 110 -6.59 -4.85 -8.74
CA ARG A 110 -6.76 -6.30 -8.83
C ARG A 110 -7.37 -6.80 -7.53
N GLY A 111 -8.44 -7.57 -7.62
CA GLY A 111 -9.20 -8.00 -6.45
C GLY A 111 -10.63 -8.35 -6.81
N PHE A 112 -11.47 -8.45 -5.78
CA PHE A 112 -12.88 -8.79 -5.92
C PHE A 112 -13.64 -7.73 -6.74
N GLY A 113 -14.47 -8.18 -7.67
CA GLY A 113 -15.22 -7.29 -8.57
C GLY A 113 -14.38 -6.63 -9.67
N GLY A 114 -13.05 -6.86 -9.70
CA GLY A 114 -12.14 -6.30 -10.69
C GLY A 114 -11.34 -7.36 -11.44
N ALA A 115 -10.13 -7.00 -11.87
CA ALA A 115 -9.20 -7.95 -12.47
C ALA A 115 -8.71 -8.97 -11.44
N VAL A 116 -8.44 -10.20 -11.89
CA VAL A 116 -8.00 -11.30 -11.02
C VAL A 116 -6.72 -10.92 -10.27
N PHE A 117 -6.76 -10.98 -8.94
CA PHE A 117 -5.57 -10.91 -8.10
C PHE A 117 -4.92 -12.29 -8.03
N THR A 118 -3.79 -12.46 -8.74
CA THR A 118 -3.11 -13.76 -8.87
C THR A 118 -2.21 -14.10 -7.70
N GLY A 119 -1.77 -13.09 -6.93
CA GLY A 119 -0.95 -13.30 -5.73
C GLY A 119 -0.07 -12.10 -5.37
N PRO A 120 0.60 -12.19 -4.20
CA PRO A 120 1.42 -11.13 -3.65
C PRO A 120 2.72 -10.91 -4.44
N GLU A 121 3.06 -11.78 -5.40
CA GLU A 121 4.20 -11.56 -6.30
C GLU A 121 4.05 -10.26 -7.11
N TRP A 122 2.81 -9.77 -7.29
CA TRP A 122 2.58 -8.46 -7.90
C TRP A 122 3.22 -7.32 -7.09
N PHE A 123 3.33 -7.47 -5.76
CA PHE A 123 3.89 -6.49 -4.86
C PHE A 123 5.42 -6.35 -4.94
N GLU A 124 6.12 -7.26 -5.63
CA GLU A 124 7.55 -7.11 -5.94
C GLU A 124 7.84 -5.81 -6.71
N LYS A 125 6.86 -5.33 -7.49
CA LYS A 125 6.95 -4.01 -8.16
C LYS A 125 7.12 -2.85 -7.18
N ASN A 126 6.71 -2.98 -5.92
CA ASN A 126 6.81 -1.92 -4.91
C ASN A 126 8.25 -1.51 -4.59
N GLY A 127 9.23 -2.34 -4.96
CA GLY A 127 10.66 -2.01 -4.91
C GLY A 127 11.10 -0.94 -5.93
N GLN A 128 10.24 -0.58 -6.89
CA GLN A 128 10.50 0.52 -7.81
C GLN A 128 10.14 1.88 -7.18
N ASP A 129 10.96 2.89 -7.41
CA ASP A 129 10.81 4.21 -6.80
C ASP A 129 9.63 5.03 -7.36
N ASN A 130 9.01 4.55 -8.44
CA ASN A 130 7.83 5.14 -9.08
C ASN A 130 6.57 4.28 -8.90
N VAL A 131 6.62 3.24 -8.06
CA VAL A 131 5.47 2.35 -7.82
C VAL A 131 5.10 2.33 -6.34
N GLY A 132 3.79 2.30 -6.08
CA GLY A 132 3.22 2.24 -4.75
C GLY A 132 1.92 1.43 -4.75
N PHE A 133 1.63 0.80 -3.61
CA PHE A 133 0.45 -0.03 -3.44
C PHE A 133 -0.38 0.39 -2.23
N ILE A 134 -1.70 0.34 -2.42
CA ILE A 134 -2.71 0.43 -1.37
C ILE A 134 -3.38 -0.94 -1.32
N LEU A 135 -3.37 -1.60 -0.16
CA LEU A 135 -4.02 -2.89 0.02
C LEU A 135 -5.43 -2.67 0.55
N CYS A 136 -6.40 -3.32 -0.07
CA CYS A 136 -7.80 -3.35 0.38
C CYS A 136 -8.02 -4.67 1.12
N ILE A 137 -8.38 -4.57 2.39
CA ILE A 137 -8.61 -5.72 3.26
C ILE A 137 -10.03 -5.69 3.79
N ASP A 138 -10.57 -6.85 4.09
CA ASP A 138 -11.80 -6.98 4.85
C ASP A 138 -11.51 -7.69 6.17
N TYR A 139 -11.96 -7.07 7.26
CA TYR A 139 -12.04 -7.71 8.56
C TYR A 139 -13.23 -8.66 8.57
N VAL A 140 -12.97 -9.93 8.84
CA VAL A 140 -13.95 -11.01 8.73
C VAL A 140 -13.99 -11.86 9.99
N LYS A 141 -15.16 -12.46 10.24
CA LYS A 141 -15.32 -13.53 11.22
C LYS A 141 -15.03 -14.89 10.59
N LYS A 142 -14.34 -15.78 11.29
CA LYS A 142 -14.05 -17.13 10.81
C LYS A 142 -15.15 -18.07 11.29
N THR A 143 -16.03 -18.49 10.39
CA THR A 143 -17.15 -19.38 10.72
C THR A 143 -16.81 -20.86 10.54
N GLY A 144 -15.68 -21.14 9.90
CA GLY A 144 -15.10 -22.47 9.71
C GLY A 144 -13.67 -22.37 9.19
N GLU A 145 -13.02 -23.50 8.93
CA GLU A 145 -11.61 -23.52 8.49
C GLU A 145 -11.37 -22.71 7.20
N ARG A 146 -12.35 -22.70 6.29
CA ARG A 146 -12.31 -22.03 4.98
C ARG A 146 -13.56 -21.19 4.72
N GLU A 147 -14.26 -20.82 5.78
CA GLU A 147 -15.51 -20.09 5.72
C GLU A 147 -15.39 -18.80 6.52
N TYR A 148 -15.69 -17.68 5.86
CA TYR A 148 -15.61 -16.36 6.44
C TYR A 148 -16.94 -15.64 6.28
N SER A 149 -17.24 -14.76 7.23
CA SER A 149 -18.37 -13.85 7.19
C SER A 149 -17.89 -12.40 7.20
N ALA A 150 -18.37 -11.62 6.23
CA ALA A 150 -18.24 -10.17 6.12
C ALA A 150 -19.59 -9.47 6.33
N ALA A 151 -20.57 -10.12 6.99
CA ALA A 151 -21.91 -9.57 7.22
C ALA A 151 -21.92 -8.24 8.00
N GLU A 152 -20.85 -7.98 8.76
CA GLU A 152 -20.56 -6.69 9.40
C GLU A 152 -19.39 -6.03 8.67
N SER A 153 -19.50 -5.79 7.36
CA SER A 153 -18.38 -5.36 6.51
C SER A 153 -17.63 -4.17 7.11
N LEU A 154 -16.40 -4.46 7.49
CA LEU A 154 -15.43 -3.52 8.05
C LEU A 154 -14.26 -3.44 7.06
N GLY A 155 -14.55 -3.02 5.83
CA GLY A 155 -13.52 -2.82 4.81
C GLY A 155 -12.49 -1.79 5.26
N HIS A 156 -11.23 -2.01 4.89
CA HIS A 156 -10.11 -1.18 5.32
C HIS A 156 -9.03 -1.05 4.25
N CYS A 157 -8.31 0.06 4.25
CA CYS A 157 -7.23 0.33 3.30
C CYS A 157 -5.96 0.68 4.04
N ILE A 158 -4.86 0.03 3.64
CA ILE A 158 -3.54 0.18 4.25
C ILE A 158 -2.48 0.43 3.17
N SER A 159 -1.39 1.11 3.52
CA SER A 159 -0.30 1.39 2.58
C SER A 159 0.74 0.28 2.63
N LEU A 160 1.24 -0.17 1.48
CA LEU A 160 2.38 -1.09 1.45
C LEU A 160 3.70 -0.31 1.47
N LEU A 161 4.48 -0.48 2.53
CA LEU A 161 5.80 0.15 2.65
C LEU A 161 6.85 -0.66 1.87
N THR A 162 6.94 -1.95 2.13
CA THR A 162 7.88 -2.83 1.41
C THR A 162 7.33 -4.24 1.30
N TYR A 163 7.79 -4.96 0.29
CA TYR A 163 7.49 -6.37 0.09
C TYR A 163 8.73 -7.06 -0.47
N SER A 164 9.16 -8.14 0.18
CA SER A 164 10.28 -8.97 -0.25
C SER A 164 10.20 -10.33 0.43
N ASP A 165 10.55 -11.40 -0.27
CA ASP A 165 10.59 -12.77 0.26
C ASP A 165 9.27 -13.19 0.95
N ASN A 166 8.13 -12.79 0.37
CA ASN A 166 6.79 -12.98 0.93
C ASN A 166 6.59 -12.38 2.33
N VAL A 167 7.33 -11.31 2.65
CA VAL A 167 7.15 -10.49 3.85
C VAL A 167 6.64 -9.14 3.39
N ALA A 168 5.49 -8.73 3.90
CA ALA A 168 4.96 -7.39 3.73
C ALA A 168 5.22 -6.56 4.98
N VAL A 169 5.59 -5.31 4.77
CA VAL A 169 5.59 -4.28 5.81
C VAL A 169 4.61 -3.22 5.37
N ILE A 170 3.66 -2.91 6.23
CA ILE A 170 2.55 -2.01 5.94
C ILE A 170 2.55 -0.81 6.88
N LEU A 171 1.80 0.20 6.47
CA LEU A 171 1.38 1.31 7.29
C LEU A 171 -0.15 1.32 7.31
N ASP A 172 -0.71 0.96 8.45
CA ASP A 172 -2.13 1.03 8.73
C ASP A 172 -2.43 2.43 9.30
N PRO A 173 -3.26 3.25 8.62
CA PRO A 173 -3.63 4.56 9.13
C PRO A 173 -4.62 4.50 10.32
N ALA A 174 -5.14 3.33 10.69
CA ALA A 174 -6.05 3.07 11.81
C ALA A 174 -5.28 2.58 13.04
N HIS A 175 -4.44 3.42 13.62
CA HIS A 175 -3.59 3.04 14.74
C HIS A 175 -3.71 3.99 15.92
N THR A 176 -3.29 3.57 17.10
CA THR A 176 -3.14 4.48 18.23
C THR A 176 -1.87 5.30 18.06
N ALA A 177 -1.80 6.48 18.68
CA ALA A 177 -0.63 7.36 18.61
C ALA A 177 0.69 6.67 19.04
N ASP A 178 0.59 5.64 19.88
CA ASP A 178 1.72 4.89 20.42
C ASP A 178 2.28 3.82 19.46
N GLU A 179 1.47 3.27 18.54
CA GLU A 179 1.85 2.13 17.69
C GLU A 179 2.42 2.53 16.30
N ARG A 180 2.28 3.79 15.89
CA ARG A 180 2.72 4.32 14.58
C ARG A 180 2.32 3.47 13.36
N GLY A 181 1.25 2.68 13.49
CA GLY A 181 0.59 1.95 12.41
C GLY A 181 1.41 0.91 11.64
N ARG A 182 2.61 0.51 12.10
CA ARG A 182 3.51 -0.33 11.30
C ARG A 182 3.45 -1.79 11.70
N TYR A 183 3.06 -2.63 10.75
CA TYR A 183 2.94 -4.07 10.95
C TYR A 183 3.73 -4.84 9.91
N THR A 184 4.27 -5.99 10.33
CA THR A 184 5.02 -6.90 9.46
C THR A 184 4.34 -8.26 9.50
N PHE A 185 4.03 -8.82 8.34
CA PHE A 185 3.40 -10.13 8.24
C PHE A 185 3.79 -10.85 6.95
N ARG A 186 3.47 -12.15 6.91
CA ARG A 186 3.56 -12.97 5.70
C ARG A 186 2.15 -13.28 5.23
N PHE A 187 1.87 -13.07 3.95
CA PHE A 187 0.56 -13.44 3.40
C PHE A 187 0.38 -14.97 3.48
N GLN A 188 -0.74 -15.39 4.06
CA GLN A 188 -1.08 -16.81 4.22
C GLN A 188 -2.15 -17.19 3.18
N PRO A 189 -1.80 -17.95 2.13
CA PRO A 189 -2.77 -18.34 1.11
C PRO A 189 -3.77 -19.36 1.64
N VAL A 190 -5.07 -19.08 1.46
CA VAL A 190 -6.17 -20.01 1.77
C VAL A 190 -6.96 -20.27 0.50
N ARG A 191 -7.02 -21.53 0.07
CA ARG A 191 -7.67 -21.94 -1.19
C ARG A 191 -9.08 -22.45 -0.95
N ASN A 192 -9.93 -22.31 -1.97
CA ASN A 192 -11.30 -22.81 -1.99
C ASN A 192 -12.14 -22.29 -0.81
N VAL A 193 -12.11 -20.98 -0.63
CA VAL A 193 -12.78 -20.27 0.45
C VAL A 193 -14.23 -19.96 0.10
N ARG A 194 -15.09 -19.91 1.11
CA ARG A 194 -16.43 -19.32 1.02
C ARG A 194 -16.49 -18.04 1.84
N LEU A 195 -16.84 -16.94 1.19
CA LEU A 195 -17.11 -15.67 1.85
C LEU A 195 -18.61 -15.39 1.80
N THR A 196 -19.22 -15.17 2.96
CA THR A 196 -20.62 -14.78 3.06
C THR A 196 -20.73 -13.33 3.51
N ASP A 197 -21.43 -12.50 2.75
CA ASP A 197 -21.78 -11.13 3.13
C ASP A 197 -23.31 -10.96 3.15
N SER A 198 -23.79 -9.71 3.21
CA SER A 198 -25.23 -9.40 3.19
C SER A 198 -25.91 -9.68 1.84
N ASN A 199 -25.15 -9.83 0.76
CA ASN A 199 -25.63 -10.06 -0.60
C ASN A 199 -25.60 -11.55 -0.99
N GLY A 200 -24.81 -12.38 -0.31
CA GLY A 200 -24.83 -13.83 -0.48
C GLY A 200 -23.51 -14.51 -0.13
N THR A 201 -23.37 -15.76 -0.55
CA THR A 201 -22.14 -16.55 -0.38
C THR A 201 -21.41 -16.70 -1.71
N TYR A 202 -20.13 -16.36 -1.71
CA TYR A 202 -19.26 -16.37 -2.88
C TYR A 202 -18.15 -17.42 -2.73
N PRO A 203 -17.96 -18.31 -3.72
CA PRO A 203 -16.79 -19.17 -3.77
C PRO A 203 -15.58 -18.38 -4.27
N LEU A 204 -14.47 -18.52 -3.55
CA LEU A 204 -13.23 -17.82 -3.81
C LEU A 204 -12.10 -18.83 -3.98
N PRO A 205 -11.50 -18.94 -5.18
CA PRO A 205 -10.44 -19.91 -5.42
C PRO A 205 -9.24 -19.73 -4.49
N LEU A 206 -8.95 -18.48 -4.11
CA LEU A 206 -7.81 -18.11 -3.29
C LEU A 206 -8.06 -16.76 -2.60
N VAL A 207 -7.76 -16.69 -1.31
CA VAL A 207 -7.61 -15.45 -0.54
C VAL A 207 -6.28 -15.49 0.20
N TYR A 208 -5.83 -14.35 0.69
CA TYR A 208 -4.65 -14.26 1.55
C TYR A 208 -5.06 -13.72 2.91
N GLU A 209 -4.87 -14.49 3.97
CA GLU A 209 -4.98 -13.99 5.35
C GLU A 209 -3.73 -13.17 5.70
N LEU A 210 -3.92 -12.13 6.52
CA LEU A 210 -2.86 -11.26 7.03
C LEU A 210 -2.69 -11.50 8.54
N PRO A 211 -1.94 -12.53 8.95
CA PRO A 211 -1.72 -12.81 10.37
C PRO A 211 -0.97 -11.65 11.02
N GLY A 212 -1.51 -11.10 12.11
CA GLY A 212 -0.89 -9.97 12.81
C GLY A 212 -1.17 -8.61 12.17
N ALA A 213 -2.03 -8.52 11.15
CA ALA A 213 -2.67 -7.25 10.83
C ALA A 213 -3.42 -6.74 12.07
N PRO A 214 -3.46 -5.42 12.32
CA PRO A 214 -4.16 -4.88 13.48
C PRO A 214 -5.65 -5.18 13.36
N LEU A 215 -6.11 -6.16 14.12
CA LEU A 215 -7.54 -6.42 14.26
C LEU A 215 -8.22 -5.36 15.16
N GLY A 216 -7.41 -4.55 15.87
CA GLY A 216 -7.88 -3.45 16.72
C GLY A 216 -9.03 -3.84 17.66
N PHE A 217 -9.97 -2.91 17.87
CA PHE A 217 -11.20 -3.08 18.66
C PHE A 217 -12.34 -3.79 17.89
N ARG A 218 -12.07 -4.39 16.73
CA ARG A 218 -13.14 -4.93 15.87
C ARG A 218 -13.44 -6.39 16.27
N PRO A 219 -14.71 -6.83 16.23
CA PRO A 219 -15.12 -8.20 16.55
C PRO A 219 -14.65 -9.25 15.50
N ALA A 220 -13.67 -8.89 14.68
CA ALA A 220 -13.15 -9.73 13.60
C ALA A 220 -12.05 -10.66 14.11
N GLU A 221 -12.03 -11.87 13.57
CA GLU A 221 -11.08 -12.91 13.94
C GLU A 221 -9.92 -13.02 12.93
N ALA A 222 -10.12 -12.47 11.72
CA ALA A 222 -9.12 -12.44 10.67
C ALA A 222 -9.25 -11.19 9.80
N ALA A 223 -8.16 -10.86 9.12
CA ALA A 223 -8.13 -9.91 8.01
C ALA A 223 -7.74 -10.66 6.73
N ILE A 224 -8.50 -10.45 5.66
CA ILE A 224 -8.22 -11.04 4.34
C ILE A 224 -7.95 -9.95 3.31
N LEU A 225 -7.00 -10.20 2.41
CA LEU A 225 -6.75 -9.34 1.26
C LEU A 225 -7.87 -9.54 0.22
N THR A 226 -8.67 -8.51 0.01
CA THR A 226 -9.76 -8.52 -0.99
C THR A 226 -9.43 -7.71 -2.23
N GLY A 227 -8.35 -6.95 -2.21
CA GLY A 227 -7.74 -6.43 -3.42
C GLY A 227 -6.54 -5.54 -3.15
N ALA A 228 -5.98 -4.99 -4.21
CA ALA A 228 -4.98 -3.95 -4.11
C ALA A 228 -5.06 -2.98 -5.29
N ILE A 229 -4.77 -1.73 -5.00
CA ILE A 229 -4.61 -0.65 -5.97
C ILE A 229 -3.12 -0.42 -6.15
N CYS A 230 -2.66 -0.45 -7.40
CA CYS A 230 -1.29 -0.11 -7.78
C CYS A 230 -1.28 1.23 -8.51
N ILE A 231 -0.38 2.11 -8.06
CA ILE A 231 -0.08 3.39 -8.68
C ILE A 231 1.32 3.27 -9.29
N GLU A 232 1.42 3.41 -10.62
CA GLU A 232 2.69 3.45 -11.35
C GLU A 232 2.84 4.86 -11.94
N MET A 233 3.69 5.67 -11.32
CA MET A 233 4.08 7.00 -11.81
C MET A 233 4.98 6.87 -13.05
N PRO A 234 5.00 7.86 -13.96
CA PRO A 234 5.96 7.87 -15.06
C PRO A 234 7.40 7.88 -14.50
N PRO A 235 8.33 7.07 -15.03
CA PRO A 235 9.71 7.07 -14.53
C PRO A 235 10.31 8.47 -14.53
N LEU A 236 11.01 8.83 -13.45
CA LEU A 236 11.75 10.08 -13.41
C LEU A 236 12.80 10.06 -14.52
N ALA A 237 12.89 11.15 -15.29
CA ALA A 237 13.97 11.31 -16.23
C ALA A 237 15.30 11.25 -15.46
N ILE A 238 16.15 10.29 -15.79
CA ILE A 238 17.50 10.24 -15.23
C ILE A 238 18.18 11.54 -15.65
N SER A 239 18.50 12.41 -14.70
CA SER A 239 19.33 13.57 -15.01
C SER A 239 20.63 13.05 -15.64
N PRO A 240 21.03 13.53 -16.82
CA PRO A 240 22.31 13.13 -17.39
C PRO A 240 23.40 13.46 -16.37
N ILE A 241 24.20 12.44 -16.04
CA ILE A 241 25.39 12.59 -15.21
C ILE A 241 26.19 13.76 -15.80
N PRO A 242 26.52 14.82 -15.02
CA PRO A 242 27.37 15.90 -15.51
C PRO A 242 28.65 15.25 -16.05
N PRO A 243 29.11 15.60 -17.26
CA PRO A 243 30.33 15.02 -17.80
C PRO A 243 31.44 15.21 -16.77
N GLN A 244 32.04 14.10 -16.32
CA GLN A 244 33.19 14.14 -15.44
C GLN A 244 34.21 15.06 -16.09
N ALA A 245 34.59 16.12 -15.37
CA ALA A 245 35.64 17.02 -15.82
C ALA A 245 36.89 16.19 -16.11
N VAL A 246 37.22 16.11 -17.41
CA VAL A 246 38.41 15.43 -17.90
C VAL A 246 39.61 16.10 -17.24
N GLY A 247 40.47 15.25 -16.67
CA GLY A 247 41.52 15.61 -15.72
C GLY A 247 42.35 16.84 -16.08
N GLN A 248 42.52 17.70 -15.08
CA GLN A 248 43.77 18.44 -14.96
C GLN A 248 44.82 17.47 -14.42
N LYS A 249 45.79 17.14 -15.27
CA LYS A 249 47.03 16.49 -14.88
C LYS A 249 47.86 17.45 -14.00
N PRO A 250 48.74 16.91 -13.13
CA PRO A 250 49.48 17.67 -12.11
C PRO A 250 50.45 18.69 -12.72
#